data_AF-A0A920FVD5-F1
#
_entry.id   AF-A0A920FVD5-F1
#
_cell.length_a   1.000
_cell.length_b   1.000
_cell.length_c   1.000
_cell.angle_alpha   90.00
_cell.angle_beta   90.00
_cell.angle_gamma   90.00
#
_symmetry.space_group_name_H-M   'P 1'
#
loop_
_entity.id
_entity.type
_entity.pdbx_description
1 polymer ?
#
loop_
_entity_poly.entity_id
_entity_poly.type
_entity_poly.pdbx_seq_one_letter_code
_entity_poly.pdbx_strand_id
1 'polypeptide(L)' 'MSGGCHRAATGNISIFVGGKREGFEKALPVLSCLGRRILHVGDFGSASILKVITNYLATVHLVSLGEAWTIAKNQD' A
#
# COMPACT_ATOMS: atom_id res chain seq x y z
N MET A 1 0.47 -4.85 -2.64
CA MET A 1 1.25 -4.82 -1.39
C MET A 1 1.78 -3.41 -1.12
N SER A 2 2.01 -3.07 0.14
CA SER A 2 2.63 -1.82 0.58
C SER A 2 3.50 -2.09 1.80
N GLY A 3 4.73 -1.58 1.83
CA GLY A 3 5.57 -1.75 3.03
C GLY A 3 7.06 -1.48 2.90
N GLY A 4 7.63 -1.56 1.69
CA GLY A 4 9.09 -1.46 1.48
C GLY A 4 9.86 -2.68 2.02
N CYS A 5 11.15 -2.78 1.70
CA CYS A 5 11.99 -3.92 2.08
C CYS A 5 12.07 -4.14 3.59
N HIS A 6 12.05 -3.07 4.38
CA HIS A 6 12.13 -3.16 5.84
C HIS A 6 10.92 -3.91 6.45
N ARG A 7 9.71 -3.72 5.90
CA ARG A 7 8.51 -4.46 6.35
C ARG A 7 8.44 -5.86 5.78
N ALA A 8 9.02 -6.08 4.61
CA ALA A 8 9.14 -7.42 4.05
C ALA A 8 10.02 -8.31 4.93
N ALA A 9 11.18 -7.82 5.35
CA ALA A 9 12.10 -8.56 6.21
C ALA A 9 11.50 -8.93 7.58
N THR A 10 10.52 -8.16 8.07
CA THR A 10 9.89 -8.35 9.38
C THR A 10 8.53 -9.05 9.31
N GLY A 11 8.10 -9.54 8.15
CA GLY A 11 6.79 -10.18 7.96
C GLY A 11 5.62 -9.22 8.23
N ASN A 12 5.82 -7.92 8.04
CA ASN A 12 4.85 -6.88 8.39
C ASN A 12 4.37 -6.08 7.17
N ILE A 13 4.30 -6.73 6.00
CA ILE A 13 3.79 -6.10 4.78
C ILE A 13 2.28 -5.90 4.90
N SER A 14 1.77 -4.79 4.37
CA SER A 14 0.34 -4.60 4.13
C SER A 14 -0.05 -5.21 2.78
N ILE A 15 -0.99 -6.14 2.78
CA ILE A 15 -1.43 -6.90 1.62
C ILE A 15 -2.89 -6.54 1.33
N PHE A 16 -3.17 -6.16 0.08
CA PHE A 16 -4.51 -5.92 -0.44
C PHE A 16 -4.79 -7.01 -1.48
N VAL A 17 -5.90 -7.73 -1.34
CA VAL A 17 -6.28 -8.84 -2.21
C VAL A 17 -7.62 -8.51 -2.85
N GLY A 18 -7.68 -8.59 -4.19
CA GLY A 18 -8.91 -8.51 -4.96
C GLY A 18 -9.19 -9.85 -5.63
N GLY A 19 -10.42 -10.33 -5.57
CA GLY A 19 -10.83 -11.60 -6.16
C GLY A 19 -12.06 -12.18 -5.46
N LYS A 20 -12.32 -13.47 -5.70
CA LYS A 20 -13.40 -14.17 -4.98
C LYS A 20 -13.02 -14.38 -3.51
N ARG A 21 -13.99 -14.17 -2.61
CA ARG A 21 -13.84 -14.41 -1.17
C ARG A 21 -13.29 -15.81 -0.85
N GLU A 22 -13.80 -16.84 -1.52
CA GLU A 22 -13.36 -18.22 -1.32
C GLU A 22 -11.86 -18.42 -1.60
N GLY A 23 -11.34 -17.77 -2.65
CA GLY A 23 -9.91 -17.81 -2.96
C GLY A 23 -9.08 -17.05 -1.94
N PHE A 24 -9.60 -15.92 -1.46
CA PHE A 24 -8.97 -15.14 -0.39
C PHE A 24 -8.84 -15.96 0.91
N GLU A 25 -9.92 -16.60 1.38
CA GLU A 25 -9.89 -17.40 2.62
C GLU A 25 -8.90 -18.57 2.51
N LYS A 26 -8.83 -19.22 1.35
CA LYS A 26 -7.85 -20.29 1.09
C LYS A 26 -6.40 -19.79 1.10
N ALA A 27 -6.16 -18.58 0.60
CA ALA A 27 -4.82 -17.98 0.55
C ALA A 27 -4.39 -17.31 1.86
N LEU A 28 -5.34 -16.93 2.71
CA LEU A 28 -5.10 -16.16 3.94
C LEU A 28 -4.03 -16.78 4.87
N PRO A 29 -3.97 -18.10 5.10
CA PRO A 29 -2.93 -18.69 5.95
C PRO A 29 -1.52 -18.41 5.45
N VAL A 30 -1.29 -18.51 4.13
CA VAL A 30 0.01 -18.26 3.52
C VAL A 30 0.34 -16.77 3.52
N LEU A 31 -0.65 -15.92 3.22
CA LEU A 31 -0.47 -14.46 3.24
C LEU A 31 -0.13 -13.95 4.65
N SER A 32 -0.65 -14.61 5.69
CA SER A 32 -0.41 -14.26 7.10
C SER A 32 1.03 -14.47 7.55
N CYS A 33 1.80 -15.31 6.83
CA CYS A 33 3.24 -15.44 7.07
C CYS A 33 4.04 -14.21 6.58
N LEU A 34 3.47 -13.43 5.65
CA LEU A 34 4.16 -12.32 4.98
C LEU A 34 3.73 -10.94 5.50
N GLY A 35 2.55 -10.84 6.09
CA GLY A 35 1.95 -9.57 6.44
C GLY A 35 1.02 -9.63 7.63
N ARG A 36 1.02 -8.56 8.43
CA ARG A 36 0.09 -8.42 9.57
C ARG A 36 -1.22 -7.72 9.19
N ARG A 37 -1.24 -6.98 8.08
CA ARG A 37 -2.44 -6.26 7.61
C ARG A 37 -2.85 -6.77 6.25
N ILE A 38 -3.80 -7.70 6.24
CA ILE A 38 -4.29 -8.37 5.03
C ILE A 38 -5.76 -7.99 4.86
N LEU A 39 -6.10 -7.37 3.73
CA LEU A 39 -7.42 -6.83 3.45
C LEU A 39 -7.95 -7.37 2.13
N HIS A 40 -9.15 -7.93 2.17
CA HIS A 40 -9.92 -8.25 0.96
C HIS A 40 -10.67 -6.99 0.50
N VAL A 41 -10.31 -6.46 -0.67
CA VAL A 41 -10.72 -5.12 -1.11
C VAL A 41 -11.72 -5.10 -2.25
N GLY A 42 -12.27 -6.25 -2.61
CA GLY A 42 -13.29 -6.38 -3.65
C GLY A 42 -12.95 -7.48 -4.65
N ASP A 43 -13.51 -7.37 -5.85
CA ASP A 43 -13.32 -8.33 -6.92
C ASP A 43 -11.93 -8.24 -7.56
N PHE A 44 -11.71 -9.06 -8.59
CA PHE A 44 -10.48 -9.02 -9.38
C PHE A 44 -10.24 -7.61 -9.93
N GLY A 45 -8.99 -7.14 -9.82
CA GLY A 45 -8.60 -5.80 -10.25
C GLY A 45 -8.75 -4.70 -9.19
N SER A 46 -9.63 -4.85 -8.18
CA SER A 46 -9.85 -3.83 -7.14
C SER A 46 -8.57 -3.49 -6.38
N ALA A 47 -7.74 -4.49 -6.05
CA ALA A 47 -6.45 -4.27 -5.38
C ALA A 47 -5.44 -3.51 -6.25
N SER A 48 -5.45 -3.72 -7.57
CA SER A 48 -4.58 -3.01 -8.51
C SER A 48 -5.00 -1.54 -8.63
N ILE A 49 -6.30 -1.28 -8.76
CA ILE A 49 -6.87 0.07 -8.80
C ILE A 49 -6.53 0.81 -7.51
N LEU A 50 -6.77 0.18 -6.35
CA LEU A 50 -6.40 0.76 -5.05
C LEU A 50 -4.90 1.09 -4.99
N LYS A 51 -4.04 0.21 -5.51
CA LYS A 51 -2.60 0.46 -5.52
C LYS A 51 -2.23 1.67 -6.39
N VAL A 52 -2.83 1.80 -7.57
CA VAL A 52 -2.64 2.98 -8.43
C VAL A 52 -3.05 4.26 -7.70
N ILE A 53 -4.24 4.27 -7.07
CA ILE A 53 -4.73 5.42 -6.30
C ILE A 53 -3.75 5.79 -5.16
N THR A 54 -3.30 4.80 -4.39
CA THR A 54 -2.38 5.07 -3.26
C THR A 54 -1.03 5.62 -3.71
N ASN A 55 -0.49 5.14 -4.84
CA ASN A 55 0.76 5.64 -5.39
C ASN A 55 0.58 7.05 -5.98
N TYR A 56 -0.54 7.30 -6.65
CA TYR A 56 -0.88 8.62 -7.18
C TYR A 56 -0.92 9.67 -6.06
N LEU A 57 -1.64 9.39 -4.97
CA LEU A 57 -1.69 10.28 -3.80
C LEU A 57 -0.32 10.48 -3.16
N ALA A 58 0.49 9.43 -3.06
CA ALA A 58 1.85 9.55 -2.53
C ALA A 58 2.71 10.52 -3.36
N THR A 59 2.61 10.47 -4.69
CA THR A 59 3.31 11.40 -5.58
C THR A 59 2.82 12.84 -5.41
N VAL A 60 1.48 13.05 -5.38
CA VAL A 60 0.91 14.38 -5.18
C VAL A 60 1.39 14.98 -3.86
N HIS A 61 1.31 14.22 -2.76
CA HIS A 61 1.78 14.68 -1.45
C HIS A 61 3.28 15.00 -1.46
N LEU A 62 4.10 14.18 -2.13
CA LEU A 62 5.54 14.42 -2.22
C LEU A 62 5.86 15.74 -2.94
N VAL A 63 5.15 16.05 -4.03
CA VAL A 63 5.32 17.32 -4.76
C VAL A 63 4.88 18.50 -3.89
N SER A 64 3.69 18.43 -3.28
CA SER A 64 3.19 19.50 -2.40
C SER A 64 4.13 19.77 -1.22
N LEU A 65 4.72 18.72 -0.63
CA LEU A 65 5.72 18.88 0.42
C LEU A 65 7.00 19.54 -0.09
N GLY A 66 7.46 19.20 -1.30
CA GLY A 66 8.62 19.82 -1.92
C GLY A 66 8.43 21.31 -2.19
N GLU A 67 7.25 21.71 -2.65
CA GLU A 67 6.88 23.11 -2.85
C GLU A 67 6.85 23.87 -1.52
N ALA A 68 6.14 23.32 -0.52
CA ALA A 68 6.07 23.90 0.82
C ALA A 68 7.45 24.07 1.46
N TRP A 69 8.31 23.05 1.33
CA TRP A 69 9.68 23.08 1.84
C TRP A 69 10.55 24.14 1.15
N THR A 70 10.40 24.31 -0.17
CA THR A 70 11.13 25.32 -0.93
C THR A 70 10.78 26.73 -0.48
N ILE A 71 9.49 27.00 -0.24
CA ILE A 71 9.05 28.29 0.30
C ILE A 71 9.57 28.49 1.73
N ALA A 72 9.48 27.46 2.59
CA ALA A 72 9.97 27.54 3.96
C ALA A 72 11.47 27.86 4.04
N LYS A 73 12.29 27.21 3.20
CA LYS A 73 13.75 27.43 3.14
C LYS A 73 14.13 28.85 2.70
N ASN A 74 13.30 29.50 1.88
CA ASN A 74 13.54 30.86 1.40
C ASN A 74 13.05 31.96 2.37
N GLN A 75 12.60 31.58 3.58
CA GLN A 75 12.21 32.52 4.64
C GLN A 75 13.26 32.67 5.76
N ASP A 76 14.45 32.07 5.59
CA ASP A 76 15.67 32.40 6.34
C ASP A 76 16.55 33.39 5.56
#